data_AF-A0A0A9YYM3-F1
#
_entry.id   AF-A0A0A9YYM3-F1
#
_cell.length_a   1.000
_cell.length_b   1.000
_cell.length_c   1.000
_cell.angle_alpha   90.00
_cell.angle_beta   90.00
_cell.angle_gamma   90.00
#
_symmetry.space_group_name_H-M   'P 1'
#
loop_
_entity.id
_entity.type
_entity.pdbx_description
1 polymer ?
#
loop_
_entity_poly.entity_id
_entity_poly.type
_entity_poly.pdbx_seq_one_letter_code
_entity_poly.pdbx_strand_id
1 'polypeptide(L)'
;MKAEKSEGLYVVNTQPAEKPSCLKPETCRNVSQEKLRTWHRRMGHINERDLKDALKNESVLGLDFATSESLGDCEICIRGKFSRPPFPTREDRRTTTPLEIIHSDVAGPFR
;
A
#
# COMPACT_ATOMS: atom_id res chain seq x y z
N MET A 1 41.44 -13.96 0.67
CA MET A 1 40.94 -13.03 -0.37
C MET A 1 41.43 -11.64 0.02
N LYS A 2 42.42 -11.08 -0.68
CA LYS A 2 42.98 -9.75 -0.38
C LYS A 2 42.63 -8.83 -1.55
N ALA A 3 41.87 -7.77 -1.27
CA ALA A 3 41.57 -6.72 -2.24
C ALA A 3 42.74 -5.75 -2.32
N GLU A 4 43.06 -5.27 -3.51
CA GLU A 4 44.20 -4.37 -3.76
C GLU A 4 43.77 -2.92 -3.53
N LYS A 5 44.59 -2.13 -2.81
CA LYS A 5 44.26 -0.75 -2.47
C LYS A 5 44.97 0.21 -3.43
N SER A 6 44.20 1.05 -4.12
CA SER A 6 44.71 2.09 -5.02
C SER A 6 43.98 3.41 -4.76
N GLU A 7 44.70 4.53 -4.71
CA GLU A 7 44.14 5.88 -4.48
C GLU A 7 43.20 5.97 -3.26
N GLY A 8 43.49 5.21 -2.20
CA GLY A 8 42.67 5.20 -0.97
C GLY A 8 41.45 4.27 -0.99
N LEU A 9 41.10 3.67 -2.14
CA LEU A 9 39.97 2.75 -2.31
C LEU A 9 40.45 1.30 -2.45
N TYR A 10 39.65 0.35 -1.97
CA TYR A 10 39.90 -1.07 -2.19
C TYR A 10 39.21 -1.53 -3.47
N VAL A 11 40.00 -2.02 -4.42
CA VAL A 11 39.55 -2.48 -5.74
C VAL A 11 39.27 -3.98 -5.66
N VAL A 12 38.04 -4.36 -5.98
CA VAL A 12 37.63 -5.76 -6.13
C VAL A 12 37.58 -6.07 -7.62
N ASN A 13 38.58 -6.82 -8.10
CA ASN A 13 38.59 -7.33 -9.46
C ASN A 13 37.55 -8.45 -9.60
N THR A 14 36.33 -8.09 -10.02
CA THR A 14 35.33 -9.07 -10.42
C THR A 14 35.60 -9.49 -11.85
N GLN A 15 35.73 -10.79 -12.11
CA GLN A 15 35.61 -11.27 -13.50
C GLN A 15 34.20 -10.95 -14.01
N PRO A 16 34.03 -10.58 -15.30
CA PRO A 16 32.72 -10.38 -15.86
C PRO A 16 31.93 -11.69 -15.68
N ALA A 17 30.83 -11.62 -14.94
CA ALA A 17 29.97 -12.76 -14.73
C ALA A 17 29.54 -13.29 -16.10
N GLU A 18 30.02 -14.47 -16.47
CA GLU A 18 29.38 -15.24 -17.52
C GLU A 18 27.90 -15.35 -17.14
N LYS A 19 27.05 -14.99 -18.11
CA LYS A 19 25.60 -14.77 -18.01
C LYS A 19 24.99 -15.50 -16.81
N PRO A 20 24.28 -14.80 -15.90
CA PRO A 20 23.54 -15.52 -14.88
C PRO A 20 22.63 -16.51 -15.61
N SER A 21 22.84 -17.80 -15.39
CA SER A 21 21.86 -18.83 -15.68
C SER A 21 20.76 -18.66 -14.64
N CYS A 22 20.08 -17.52 -14.70
CA CYS A 22 18.98 -17.22 -13.83
C CYS A 22 17.93 -18.29 -14.07
N LEU A 23 17.63 -18.98 -12.98
CA LEU A 23 16.48 -19.82 -12.72
C LEU A 23 15.32 -19.45 -13.63
N LYS A 24 14.76 -20.48 -14.29
CA LYS A 24 13.61 -20.38 -15.20
C LYS A 24 12.63 -19.34 -14.65
N PRO A 25 12.24 -18.31 -15.44
CA PRO A 25 11.20 -17.41 -15.00
C PRO A 25 9.96 -18.26 -14.80
N GLU A 26 9.62 -18.50 -13.53
CA GLU A 26 8.38 -19.15 -13.16
C GLU A 26 7.29 -18.19 -13.57
N THR A 27 6.79 -18.44 -14.78
CA THR A 27 5.68 -17.78 -15.47
C THR A 27 5.60 -16.29 -15.14
N CYS A 28 6.17 -15.45 -16.00
CA CYS A 28 5.77 -14.05 -16.09
C CYS A 28 4.24 -14.02 -16.12
N ARG A 29 3.64 -13.77 -14.95
CA ARG A 29 2.21 -13.60 -14.78
C ARG A 29 1.83 -12.62 -15.86
N ASN A 30 0.91 -12.98 -16.74
CA ASN A 30 0.36 -12.05 -17.72
C ASN A 30 -0.08 -10.82 -16.93
N VAL A 31 0.76 -9.79 -16.92
CA VAL A 31 0.45 -8.51 -16.30
C VAL A 31 -0.52 -7.93 -17.29
N SER A 32 -1.80 -8.28 -17.13
CA SER A 32 -2.89 -7.44 -17.61
C SER A 32 -2.49 -6.01 -17.27
N GLN A 33 -2.38 -5.18 -18.31
CA GLN A 33 -1.73 -3.87 -18.33
C GLN A 33 -2.42 -2.84 -17.42
N GLU A 34 -2.53 -3.09 -16.12
CA GLU A 34 -2.99 -2.10 -15.14
C GLU A 34 -1.76 -1.31 -14.70
N LYS A 35 -1.30 -0.41 -15.58
CA LYS A 35 -0.14 0.44 -15.32
C LYS A 35 -0.39 1.31 -14.09
N LEU A 36 -1.60 1.87 -13.97
CA LEU A 36 -2.02 2.65 -12.81
C LEU A 36 -1.88 1.86 -11.50
N ARG A 37 -2.35 0.60 -11.46
CA ARG A 37 -2.28 -0.24 -10.26
C ARG A 37 -0.85 -0.59 -9.89
N THR A 38 0.02 -0.73 -10.88
CA THR A 38 1.46 -0.94 -10.67
C THR A 38 2.10 0.28 -10.03
N TRP A 39 1.82 1.48 -10.54
CA TRP A 39 2.31 2.74 -9.98
C TRP A 39 1.78 2.99 -8.57
N HIS A 40 0.49 2.74 -8.34
CA HIS A 40 -0.13 2.78 -7.02
C HIS A 40 0.63 1.93 -5.99
N ARG A 41 1.01 0.69 -6.34
CA ARG A 41 1.80 -0.18 -5.44
C ARG A 41 3.23 0.34 -5.25
N ARG A 42 3.90 0.76 -6.33
CA ARG A 42 5.29 1.27 -6.27
C ARG A 42 5.42 2.55 -5.45
N MET A 43 4.41 3.41 -5.46
CA MET A 43 4.38 4.67 -4.72
C MET A 43 3.76 4.55 -3.33
N GLY A 44 3.72 3.33 -2.76
CA GLY A 44 3.26 3.14 -1.37
C GLY A 44 1.77 3.33 -1.17
N HIS A 45 0.96 2.84 -2.12
CA HIS A 45 -0.50 2.87 -2.04
C HIS A 45 -1.10 4.29 -2.00
N ILE A 46 -0.47 5.25 -2.68
CA ILE A 46 -0.95 6.63 -2.83
C ILE A 46 -2.37 6.67 -3.45
N ASN A 47 -3.14 7.72 -3.16
CA ASN A 47 -4.49 7.87 -3.71
C ASN A 47 -4.48 7.94 -5.25
N GLU A 48 -5.55 7.44 -5.88
CA GLU A 48 -5.71 7.52 -7.33
C GLU A 48 -5.73 8.96 -7.82
N ARG A 49 -6.35 9.88 -7.06
CA ARG A 49 -6.39 11.31 -7.41
C ARG A 49 -4.99 11.90 -7.48
N ASP A 50 -4.18 11.66 -6.45
CA ASP A 50 -2.82 12.19 -6.37
C ASP A 50 -1.93 11.61 -7.50
N LEU A 51 -2.13 10.34 -7.89
CA LEU A 51 -1.46 9.76 -9.07
C LEU A 51 -1.86 10.49 -10.36
N LYS A 52 -3.16 10.72 -10.55
CA LYS A 52 -3.68 11.44 -11.72
C LYS A 52 -3.19 12.88 -11.77
N ASP A 53 -3.11 13.55 -10.63
CA ASP A 53 -2.54 14.89 -10.52
C ASP A 53 -1.04 14.90 -10.80
N ALA A 54 -0.29 13.91 -10.30
CA ALA A 54 1.13 13.75 -10.60
C ALA A 54 1.40 13.51 -12.10
N LEU A 55 0.52 12.75 -12.78
CA LEU A 55 0.58 12.54 -14.22
C LEU A 55 0.27 13.85 -14.97
N LYS A 56 -0.79 14.55 -14.60
CA LYS A 56 -1.22 15.80 -15.24
C LYS A 56 -0.17 16.92 -15.10
N ASN A 57 0.50 16.98 -13.95
CA ASN A 57 1.50 18.00 -13.66
C ASN A 57 2.92 17.58 -14.07
N GLU A 58 3.08 16.43 -14.75
CA GLU A 58 4.37 15.86 -15.15
C GLU A 58 5.40 15.81 -14.00
N SER A 59 4.92 15.63 -12.76
CA SER A 59 5.74 15.77 -11.55
C SER A 59 6.62 14.54 -11.28
N VAL A 60 6.38 13.45 -12.00
CA VAL A 60 7.12 12.18 -11.86
C VAL A 60 7.58 11.72 -13.25
N LEU A 61 8.90 11.59 -13.40
CA LEU A 61 9.50 11.09 -14.63
C LEU A 61 9.17 9.62 -14.85
N GLY A 62 8.74 9.28 -16.07
CA GLY A 62 8.43 7.91 -16.47
C GLY A 62 7.07 7.38 -15.98
N LEU A 63 6.24 8.24 -15.41
CA LEU A 63 4.87 7.90 -15.05
C LEU A 63 4.05 7.67 -16.34
N ASP A 64 3.70 6.43 -16.60
CA ASP A 64 3.03 6.00 -17.84
C ASP A 64 1.81 5.14 -17.46
N PHE A 65 0.62 5.74 -17.54
CA PHE A 65 -0.68 5.09 -17.48
C PHE A 65 -1.71 6.02 -18.15
N ALA A 66 -2.81 5.46 -18.67
CA ALA A 66 -3.86 6.28 -19.27
C ALA A 66 -4.74 6.91 -18.18
N THR A 67 -5.14 8.18 -18.35
CA THR A 67 -6.03 8.88 -17.40
C THR A 67 -7.40 8.21 -17.28
N SER A 68 -7.81 7.45 -18.30
CA SER A 68 -9.03 6.63 -18.30
C SER A 68 -8.94 5.37 -17.44
N GLU A 69 -7.74 4.96 -17.03
CA GLU A 69 -7.57 3.85 -16.08
C GLU A 69 -8.16 4.24 -14.71
N SER A 70 -8.79 3.26 -14.06
CA SER A 70 -9.24 3.33 -12.68
C SER A 70 -8.51 2.29 -11.85
N LEU A 71 -8.21 2.61 -10.60
CA LEU A 71 -7.45 1.71 -9.73
C LEU A 71 -8.28 0.49 -9.31
N GLY A 72 -9.60 0.66 -9.26
CA GLY A 72 -10.52 -0.30 -8.67
C GLY A 72 -10.22 -0.54 -7.18
N ASP A 73 -10.67 -1.69 -6.67
CA ASP A 73 -10.48 -2.04 -5.27
C ASP A 73 -9.05 -2.53 -4.99
N CYS A 74 -8.43 -1.90 -3.99
CA CYS A 74 -7.17 -2.34 -3.42
C CYS A 74 -7.40 -2.86 -2.01
N GLU A 75 -7.32 -4.18 -1.83
CA GLU A 75 -7.50 -4.86 -0.54
C GLU A 75 -6.62 -4.27 0.59
N ILE A 76 -5.38 -3.93 0.27
CA ILE A 76 -4.43 -3.35 1.24
C ILE A 76 -4.89 -1.97 1.68
N CYS A 77 -5.32 -1.12 0.74
CA CYS A 77 -5.87 0.20 1.05
C CYS A 77 -7.16 0.08 1.85
N ILE A 78 -8.03 -0.87 1.50
CA ILE A 78 -9.28 -1.09 2.24
C ILE A 78 -8.96 -1.49 3.69
N ARG A 79 -8.05 -2.44 3.91
CA ARG A 79 -7.71 -2.87 5.27
C ARG A 79 -6.94 -1.80 6.07
N GLY A 80 -6.10 -1.00 5.41
CA GLY A 80 -5.20 -0.05 6.07
C GLY A 80 -5.68 1.39 6.16
N LYS A 81 -6.53 1.84 5.22
CA LYS A 81 -6.97 3.25 5.08
C LYS A 81 -8.48 3.43 5.18
N PHE A 82 -9.27 2.36 5.14
CA PHE A 82 -10.72 2.49 5.24
C PHE A 82 -11.11 2.95 6.65
N SER A 83 -11.57 4.19 6.75
CA SER A 83 -12.15 4.69 7.99
C SER A 83 -13.46 3.99 8.26
N ARG A 84 -13.71 3.65 9.53
CA ARG A 84 -15.08 3.31 9.95
C ARG A 84 -15.99 4.51 9.67
N PRO A 85 -17.22 4.29 9.18
CA PRO A 85 -18.21 5.36 9.12
C PRO A 85 -18.47 5.89 10.55
N PRO A 86 -18.90 7.15 10.68
CA PRO A 86 -19.25 7.68 11.99
C PRO A 86 -20.33 6.82 12.64
N PHE A 87 -20.23 6.64 13.96
CA PHE A 87 -21.30 6.01 14.71
C PHE A 87 -22.55 6.88 14.64
N PRO A 88 -23.74 6.29 14.49
CA PRO A 88 -24.98 7.04 14.55
C PRO A 88 -25.06 7.76 15.91
N THR A 89 -25.38 9.05 15.89
CA THR A 89 -25.43 9.90 17.09
C THR A 89 -26.58 9.55 18.03
N ARG A 90 -27.58 8.81 17.53
CA ARG A 90 -28.71 8.28 18.31
C ARG A 90 -29.11 6.93 17.74
N GLU A 91 -29.40 5.98 18.61
CA GLU A 91 -30.19 4.80 18.24
C GLU A 91 -31.66 5.21 18.16
N ASP A 92 -32.42 4.64 17.21
CA ASP A 92 -33.87 4.85 17.09
C ASP A 92 -34.63 4.38 18.33
N ARG A 93 -33.99 3.55 19.18
CA ARG A 93 -34.58 2.94 20.35
C ARG A 93 -34.18 3.68 21.62
N ARG A 94 -34.98 4.68 21.98
CA ARG A 94 -34.95 5.32 23.30
C ARG A 94 -36.07 4.77 24.18
N THR A 95 -35.77 4.48 25.45
CA THR A 95 -36.79 4.08 26.41
C THR A 95 -37.82 5.20 26.60
N THR A 96 -39.09 4.86 26.53
CA THR A 96 -40.24 5.76 26.68
C THR A 96 -40.89 5.64 28.07
N THR A 97 -40.65 4.52 28.76
CA THR A 97 -41.18 4.24 30.09
C THR A 97 -40.07 4.00 31.12
N PRO A 98 -40.29 4.31 32.41
CA PRO A 98 -39.32 4.01 33.45
C PRO A 98 -39.00 2.51 33.52
N LEU A 99 -37.72 2.17 33.72
CA LEU A 99 -37.22 0.79 33.87
C LEU A 99 -37.39 -0.12 32.63
N GLU A 100 -37.66 0.44 31.46
CA GLU A 100 -37.80 -0.32 30.20
C GLU A 100 -36.50 -1.04 29.78
N ILE A 101 -35.34 -0.46 30.07
CA ILE A 101 -34.02 -1.06 29.86
C ILE A 101 -33.11 -0.74 31.05
N ILE A 102 -32.44 -1.77 31.59
CA ILE A 102 -31.44 -1.64 32.65
C ILE A 102 -30.08 -2.03 32.05
N HIS A 103 -29.13 -1.09 32.07
CA HIS A 103 -27.73 -1.35 31.71
C HIS A 103 -26.95 -1.56 33.01
N SER A 104 -26.36 -2.73 33.19
CA SER A 104 -25.47 -3.03 34.32
C SER A 104 -24.11 -3.46 33.80
N ASP A 105 -23.04 -2.95 34.39
CA ASP A 105 -21.68 -3.39 34.11
C ASP A 105 -20.98 -3.80 35.41
N VAL A 106 -20.04 -4.74 35.31
CA VAL A 106 -19.24 -5.19 36.44
C VAL A 106 -18.00 -4.33 36.51
N ALA A 107 -17.86 -3.59 37.61
CA ALA A 107 -16.65 -2.87 37.91
C ALA A 107 -15.70 -3.73 38.77
N GLY A 108 -14.40 -3.61 38.55
CA GLY A 108 -13.38 -4.29 39.37
C GLY A 108 -11.96 -4.00 38.90
N PRO A 109 -10.95 -4.68 39.47
CA PRO A 109 -10.92 -5.23 40.83
C PRO A 109 -10.70 -4.10 41.84
N PHE A 110 -11.44 -4.14 42.95
CA PHE A 110 -11.25 -3.19 44.05
C PHE A 110 -10.31 -3.80 45.10
N ARG A 111 -9.45 -2.96 45.66
CA ARG A 111 -8.38 -3.36 46.58
C ARG A 111 -8.79 -3.14 48.03
#